data_AF-A0AB39VBK3-F1
#
_entry.id   AF-A0AB39VBK3-F1
#
_cell.length_a   1.000
_cell.length_b   1.000
_cell.length_c   1.000
_cell.angle_alpha   90.00
_cell.angle_beta   90.00
_cell.angle_gamma   90.00
#
_symmetry.space_group_name_H-M   'P 1'
#
loop_
_entity.id
_entity.type
_entity.pdbx_description
1 polymer ?
#
loop_
_entity_poly.entity_id
_entity_poly.type
_entity_poly.pdbx_seq_one_letter_code
_entity_poly.pdbx_strand_id
1 'polypeptide(L)'
;MKKFILLGIVILTLVAQANSSFNINNKNYNYDKINAYCLEIWKTTKNNSKYITTFKASLCRVNENVVRNVTVIFEDNDININYDVSKKLFFAPVGYISYAKYNSNTNIWKLGEQL
;
A
#
# COMPACT_ATOMS: atom_id res chain seq x y z
N MET A 1 -0.05 38.34 34.01
CA MET A 1 0.98 38.14 32.96
C MET A 1 1.14 36.65 32.72
N LYS A 2 0.84 36.18 31.49
CA LYS A 2 0.96 34.80 30.92
C LYS A 2 0.24 33.70 31.72
N LYS A 3 -0.56 32.82 31.13
CA LYS A 3 -0.16 31.82 30.13
C LYS A 3 -1.32 31.53 29.17
N PHE A 4 -1.18 31.92 27.90
CA PHE A 4 -1.85 31.23 26.81
C PHE A 4 -1.15 29.89 26.67
N ILE A 5 -1.75 28.82 27.21
CA ILE A 5 -1.28 27.47 26.92
C ILE A 5 -1.73 27.19 25.49
N LEU A 6 -0.71 27.09 24.64
CA LEU A 6 -0.78 26.89 23.21
C LEU A 6 -1.94 25.96 22.84
N LEU A 7 -2.82 26.43 21.95
CA LEU A 7 -3.33 25.59 20.87
C LEU A 7 -2.11 25.02 20.15
N GLY A 8 -1.57 23.92 20.67
CA GLY A 8 -0.62 23.09 19.96
C GLY A 8 -1.40 22.53 18.80
N ILE A 9 -1.26 23.18 17.65
CA ILE A 9 -1.65 22.71 16.34
C ILE A 9 -1.29 21.22 16.30
N VAL A 10 -2.28 20.35 16.48
CA VAL A 10 -2.17 18.96 16.04
C VAL A 10 -2.04 19.13 14.55
N ILE A 11 -0.80 19.07 14.07
CA ILE A 11 -0.49 19.16 12.66
C ILE A 11 -1.28 18.04 12.03
N LEU A 12 -2.36 18.49 11.41
CA LEU A 12 -3.30 17.73 10.64
C LEU A 12 -2.50 17.21 9.45
N THR A 13 -1.76 16.12 9.63
CA THR A 13 -1.40 15.28 8.50
C THR A 13 -2.69 14.56 8.09
N LEU A 14 -3.67 15.33 7.61
CA LEU A 14 -4.57 14.92 6.56
C LEU A 14 -3.67 14.57 5.38
N VAL A 15 -3.06 13.39 5.46
CA VAL A 15 -2.48 12.77 4.30
C VAL A 15 -3.67 12.51 3.40
N ALA A 16 -3.87 13.43 2.45
CA ALA A 16 -5.03 13.47 1.58
C ALA A 16 -5.19 12.08 0.95
N GLN A 17 -6.38 11.50 1.13
CA GLN A 17 -6.71 10.23 0.49
C GLN A 17 -6.65 10.42 -1.03
N ALA A 18 -6.16 9.41 -1.75
CA ALA A 18 -6.31 9.34 -3.18
C ALA A 18 -7.81 9.34 -3.50
N ASN A 19 -8.33 10.49 -3.92
CA ASN A 19 -9.73 10.68 -4.27
C ASN A 19 -10.09 10.06 -5.63
N SER A 20 -9.08 9.68 -6.41
CA SER A 20 -9.22 9.11 -7.74
C SER A 20 -8.51 7.76 -7.84
N SER A 21 -9.03 6.93 -8.76
CA SER A 21 -8.34 5.73 -9.22
C SER A 21 -7.01 6.11 -9.88
N PHE A 22 -5.99 5.25 -9.76
CA PHE A 22 -4.71 5.43 -10.42
C PHE A 22 -4.24 4.16 -11.11
N ASN A 23 -3.42 4.33 -12.15
CA ASN A 23 -2.79 3.25 -12.89
C ASN A 23 -1.34 3.64 -13.19
N ILE A 24 -0.42 3.13 -12.38
CA ILE A 24 1.01 3.36 -12.50
C ILE A 24 1.58 2.13 -13.19
N ASN A 25 2.27 2.34 -14.32
CA ASN A 25 3.00 1.29 -15.02
C ASN A 25 4.44 1.76 -15.16
N ASN A 26 5.35 0.91 -14.74
CA ASN A 26 6.76 1.11 -14.86
C ASN A 26 7.23 0.53 -16.19
N LYS A 27 7.59 1.41 -17.13
CA LYS A 27 8.13 1.01 -18.44
C LYS A 27 9.64 0.89 -18.43
N ASN A 28 10.33 1.50 -17.45
CA ASN A 28 11.78 1.62 -17.43
C ASN A 28 12.36 1.35 -16.02
N TYR A 29 12.81 0.12 -15.87
CA TYR A 29 13.29 -0.54 -14.64
C TYR A 29 14.34 0.24 -13.83
N ASN A 30 15.15 1.07 -14.49
CA ASN A 30 16.27 1.76 -13.82
C ASN A 30 15.88 3.08 -13.14
N TYR A 31 14.80 3.73 -13.57
CA TYR A 31 14.48 5.10 -13.17
C TYR A 31 13.15 5.23 -12.47
N ASP A 32 12.16 4.46 -12.89
CA ASP A 32 10.84 4.50 -12.29
C ASP A 32 10.81 3.36 -11.27
N LYS A 33 10.70 3.67 -9.97
CA LYS A 33 10.49 2.65 -8.94
C LYS A 33 9.13 2.89 -8.31
N ILE A 34 8.29 1.87 -8.29
CA ILE A 34 7.03 1.91 -7.56
C ILE A 34 7.36 1.63 -6.10
N ASN A 35 7.43 2.70 -5.30
CA ASN A 35 7.65 2.60 -3.86
C ASN A 35 6.31 2.38 -3.18
N ALA A 36 6.12 1.22 -2.57
CA ALA A 36 4.85 0.93 -1.93
C ALA A 36 5.02 0.29 -0.54
N TYR A 37 4.07 0.56 0.35
CA TYR A 37 3.96 -0.12 1.63
C TYR A 37 2.52 -0.05 2.15
N CYS A 38 2.16 -0.94 3.06
CA CYS A 38 0.91 -0.92 3.80
C CYS A 38 1.15 -1.03 5.30
N LEU A 39 0.24 -0.44 6.08
CA LEU A 39 0.18 -0.46 7.53
C LEU A 39 -1.14 -1.08 8.00
N GLU A 40 -1.08 -1.67 9.20
CA GLU A 40 -2.24 -2.28 9.87
C GLU A 40 -2.95 -3.29 8.96
N ILE A 41 -2.35 -4.46 8.78
CA ILE A 41 -2.81 -5.49 7.84
C ILE A 41 -3.66 -6.53 8.55
N TRP A 42 -4.75 -6.95 7.92
CA TRP A 42 -5.60 -8.03 8.42
C TRP A 42 -6.17 -8.90 7.29
N LYS A 43 -6.74 -10.05 7.68
CA LYS A 43 -7.47 -10.98 6.79
C LYS A 43 -6.67 -11.35 5.53
N THR A 44 -5.55 -12.03 5.72
CA THR A 44 -4.69 -12.51 4.62
C THR A 44 -5.16 -13.85 4.07
N THR A 45 -5.24 -13.96 2.74
CA THR A 45 -5.54 -15.18 1.99
C THR A 45 -4.45 -15.39 0.94
N LYS A 46 -3.91 -16.61 0.84
CA LYS A 46 -2.90 -16.98 -0.15
C LYS A 46 -3.44 -17.97 -1.15
N ASN A 47 -3.16 -17.74 -2.43
CA ASN A 47 -3.39 -18.69 -3.52
C ASN A 47 -2.05 -19.03 -4.16
N ASN A 48 -1.43 -20.11 -3.69
CA ASN A 48 -0.11 -20.54 -4.14
C ASN A 48 -0.11 -20.97 -5.62
N SER A 49 -1.22 -21.52 -6.13
CA SER A 49 -1.31 -21.93 -7.54
C SER A 49 -1.27 -20.75 -8.51
N LYS A 50 -1.67 -19.57 -8.07
CA LYS A 50 -1.71 -18.35 -8.89
C LYS A 50 -0.66 -17.32 -8.46
N TYR A 51 0.14 -17.62 -7.42
CA TYR A 51 1.08 -16.69 -6.81
C TYR A 51 0.42 -15.36 -6.42
N ILE A 52 -0.78 -15.45 -5.82
CA ILE A 52 -1.56 -14.28 -5.38
C ILE A 52 -1.68 -14.27 -3.86
N THR A 53 -1.35 -13.14 -3.24
CA THR A 53 -1.67 -12.85 -1.85
C THR A 53 -2.68 -11.71 -1.79
N THR A 54 -3.81 -11.96 -1.13
CA THR A 54 -4.85 -10.95 -0.89
C THR A 54 -4.91 -10.62 0.60
N PHE A 55 -4.98 -9.34 0.94
CA PHE A 55 -5.17 -8.90 2.33
C PHE A 55 -5.91 -7.57 2.40
N LYS A 56 -6.33 -7.17 3.60
CA LYS A 56 -6.86 -5.84 3.88
C LYS A 56 -5.85 -5.01 4.66
N ALA A 57 -5.83 -3.71 4.44
CA ALA A 57 -4.96 -2.77 5.14
C ALA A 57 -5.68 -1.46 5.45
N SER A 58 -5.35 -0.83 6.58
CA SER A 58 -5.96 0.46 6.97
C SER A 58 -5.40 1.58 6.12
N LEU A 59 -4.12 1.48 5.76
CA LEU A 59 -3.42 2.46 4.95
C LEU A 59 -2.40 1.76 4.06
N CYS A 60 -2.38 2.10 2.78
CA CYS A 60 -1.28 1.82 1.89
C CYS A 60 -0.81 3.13 1.25
N ARG A 61 0.49 3.21 0.99
CA ARG A 61 1.10 4.30 0.25
C ARG A 61 1.76 3.73 -1.00
N VAL A 62 1.58 4.44 -2.12
CA VAL A 62 2.15 4.09 -3.42
C VAL A 62 2.68 5.37 -4.06
N ASN A 63 4.00 5.51 -4.08
CA ASN A 63 4.66 6.78 -4.35
C ASN A 63 4.07 7.88 -3.45
N GLU A 64 3.47 8.91 -4.04
CA GLU A 64 2.81 10.00 -3.30
C GLU A 64 1.34 9.72 -2.94
N ASN A 65 0.74 8.66 -3.50
CA ASN A 65 -0.67 8.34 -3.29
C ASN A 65 -0.87 7.63 -1.95
N VAL A 66 -1.91 8.03 -1.21
CA VAL A 66 -2.32 7.37 0.02
C VAL A 66 -3.72 6.80 -0.11
N VAL A 67 -3.84 5.51 0.14
CA VAL A 67 -5.08 4.74 0.03
C VAL A 67 -5.43 4.19 1.40
N ARG A 68 -6.69 4.30 1.82
CA ARG A 68 -7.15 3.84 3.14
C ARG A 68 -8.24 2.79 3.01
N ASN A 69 -8.35 1.92 4.02
CA ASN A 69 -9.33 0.82 4.07
C ASN A 69 -9.40 0.03 2.76
N VAL A 70 -8.24 -0.47 2.34
CA VAL A 70 -8.01 -1.03 1.01
C VAL A 70 -7.89 -2.54 1.06
N THR A 71 -8.43 -3.21 0.04
CA THR A 71 -8.13 -4.60 -0.24
C THR A 71 -6.97 -4.65 -1.23
N VAL A 72 -5.86 -5.26 -0.82
CA VAL A 72 -4.67 -5.42 -1.63
C VAL A 72 -4.67 -6.78 -2.28
N ILE A 73 -4.40 -6.82 -3.58
CA ILE A 73 -4.15 -8.04 -4.34
C ILE A 73 -2.72 -7.93 -4.87
N PHE A 74 -1.83 -8.74 -4.31
CA PHE A 74 -0.43 -8.77 -4.69
C PHE A 74 -0.16 -10.00 -5.54
N GLU A 75 0.31 -9.78 -6.77
CA GLU A 75 0.71 -10.80 -7.74
C GLU A 75 2.24 -10.89 -7.74
N ASP A 76 2.82 -11.91 -7.08
CA ASP A 76 4.27 -12.09 -7.01
C ASP A 76 4.63 -13.54 -6.62
N ASN A 77 5.70 -14.04 -7.24
CA ASN A 77 6.30 -15.35 -7.02
C ASN A 77 7.19 -15.39 -5.75
N ASP A 78 7.80 -14.26 -5.35
CA ASP A 78 8.85 -14.18 -4.31
C ASP A 78 8.50 -13.23 -3.15
N ILE A 79 7.31 -13.41 -2.58
CA ILE A 79 6.93 -12.65 -1.39
C ILE A 79 7.71 -13.18 -0.19
N ASN A 80 8.70 -12.41 0.29
CA ASN A 80 9.27 -12.60 1.61
C ASN A 80 8.25 -12.18 2.70
N ILE A 81 7.28 -13.07 2.92
CA ILE A 81 6.27 -13.04 3.98
C ILE A 81 6.87 -13.32 5.37
N ASN A 82 8.19 -13.42 5.49
CA ASN A 82 8.84 -13.60 6.79
C ASN A 82 8.77 -12.31 7.64
N TYR A 83 8.25 -11.22 7.07
CA TYR A 83 7.57 -10.20 7.86
C TYR A 83 6.31 -10.80 8.46
N ASP A 84 6.31 -10.91 9.79
CA ASP A 84 5.26 -11.51 10.60
C ASP A 84 3.90 -10.86 10.33
N VAL A 85 3.19 -11.33 9.30
CA VAL A 85 1.83 -10.93 8.95
C VAL A 85 0.86 -11.25 10.08
N SER A 86 1.22 -12.19 10.98
CA SER A 86 0.45 -12.48 12.20
C SER A 86 0.58 -11.37 13.25
N LYS A 87 1.67 -10.58 13.21
CA LYS A 87 1.82 -9.31 13.94
C LYS A 87 1.06 -8.14 13.31
N LYS A 88 0.45 -8.28 12.12
CA LYS A 88 -0.57 -7.36 11.55
C LYS A 88 -0.14 -5.91 11.31
N LEU A 89 1.15 -5.56 11.24
CA LEU A 89 1.53 -4.14 11.29
C LEU A 89 2.04 -3.55 9.97
N PHE A 90 2.64 -4.34 9.08
CA PHE A 90 3.34 -3.79 7.92
C PHE A 90 3.50 -4.75 6.74
N PHE A 91 3.43 -4.24 5.52
CA PHE A 91 3.80 -4.90 4.27
C PHE A 91 4.61 -3.92 3.43
N ALA A 92 5.70 -4.39 2.85
CA ALA A 92 6.37 -3.75 1.74
C ALA A 92 6.70 -4.85 0.72
N PRO A 93 6.36 -4.68 -0.57
CA PRO A 93 6.81 -5.59 -1.58
C PRO A 93 8.35 -5.57 -1.64
N VAL A 94 8.95 -6.75 -1.70
CA VAL A 94 10.39 -6.92 -1.89
C VAL A 94 10.58 -7.41 -3.32
N GLY A 95 11.39 -6.71 -4.10
CA GLY A 95 11.58 -7.03 -5.52
C GLY A 95 10.95 -5.99 -6.44
N TYR A 96 10.80 -6.36 -7.71
CA TYR A 96 10.36 -5.45 -8.75
C TYR A 96 8.83 -5.39 -8.84
N ILE A 97 8.27 -4.19 -8.76
CA ILE A 97 6.85 -3.94 -9.00
C ILE A 97 6.72 -3.20 -10.34
N SER A 98 6.19 -3.89 -11.34
CA SER A 98 6.01 -3.35 -12.69
C SER A 98 4.77 -2.49 -12.80
N TYR A 99 3.77 -2.75 -11.96
CA TYR A 99 2.51 -2.02 -12.03
C TYR A 99 1.85 -1.87 -10.65
N ALA A 100 1.06 -0.81 -10.52
CA ALA A 100 0.18 -0.56 -9.40
C ALA A 100 -1.12 0.11 -9.88
N LYS A 101 -2.24 -0.57 -9.68
CA LYS A 101 -3.57 -0.13 -10.13
C LYS A 101 -4.55 -0.09 -8.97
N TYR A 102 -5.05 1.10 -8.67
CA TYR A 102 -6.05 1.31 -7.63
C TYR A 102 -7.39 1.72 -8.24
N ASN A 103 -8.47 1.10 -7.78
CA ASN A 103 -9.83 1.44 -8.13
C ASN A 103 -10.56 1.99 -6.88
N SER A 104 -10.89 3.28 -6.93
CA SER A 104 -11.57 4.00 -5.84
C SER A 104 -13.02 3.57 -5.62
N ASN A 105 -13.68 2.99 -6.63
CA ASN A 105 -15.06 2.50 -6.51
C ASN A 105 -15.12 1.20 -5.70
N THR A 106 -14.09 0.34 -5.82
CA THR A 106 -14.04 -0.95 -5.14
C THR A 106 -13.11 -0.96 -3.93
N ASN A 107 -12.30 0.08 -3.74
CA ASN A 107 -11.19 0.13 -2.78
C ASN A 107 -10.24 -1.07 -2.94
N ILE A 108 -10.00 -1.49 -4.19
CA ILE A 108 -9.06 -2.56 -4.52
C ILE A 108 -7.80 -1.94 -5.10
N TRP A 109 -6.66 -2.28 -4.51
CA TRP A 109 -5.34 -1.97 -5.04
C TRP A 109 -4.66 -3.26 -5.48
N LYS A 110 -4.31 -3.33 -6.77
CA LYS A 110 -3.55 -4.43 -7.35
C LYS A 110 -2.12 -3.97 -7.62
N LEU A 111 -1.16 -4.80 -7.29
CA LEU A 111 0.24 -4.59 -7.63
C LEU A 111 0.90 -5.92 -7.94
N GLY A 112 1.98 -5.88 -8.71
CA GLY A 112 2.75 -7.07 -9.01
C GLY A 112 3.83 -6.83 -10.05
N GLU A 113 4.46 -7.92 -10.42
CA GLU A 113 5.35 -8.03 -11.57
C GLU A 113 4.52 -8.55 -12.76
N GLN A 114 4.34 -7.73 -13.80
CA GLN A 114 3.89 -8.24 -15.10
C GLN A 114 4.99 -9.16 -15.62
N LEU A 115 4.71 -10.46 -15.64
CA LEU A 115 5.43 -11.43 -16.46
C LEU A 115 5.22 -11.10 -17.95
#